data_AF-A0A090VNF0-F1
#
_entry.id   AF-A0A090VNF0-F1
#
_cell.length_a   1.000
_cell.length_b   1.000
_cell.length_c   1.000
_cell.angle_alpha   90.00
_cell.angle_beta   90.00
_cell.angle_gamma   90.00
#
_symmetry.space_group_name_H-M   'P 1'
#
loop_
_entity.id
_entity.type
_entity.pdbx_description
1 polymer ?
#
loop_
_entity_poly.entity_id
_entity_poly.type
_entity_poly.pdbx_seq_one_letter_code
_entity_poly.pdbx_strand_id
1 'polypeptide(L)'
;MFKNETNIKANYIAGQPDIWTGRKTDAELAPQYWYQHISCGSLYDLNENNAPKFGLIGYACDEGVKRNFGRVGAVNGPILIREKLGKLPLHFKQSVVDFGNITCVDAI
;
A
#
# COMPACT_ATOMS: atom_id res chain seq x y z
N MET A 1 1.34 -22.93 -26.74
CA MET A 1 0.59 -21.67 -26.86
C MET A 1 -0.45 -21.65 -25.74
N PHE A 2 -0.07 -21.15 -24.56
CA PHE A 2 -1.01 -21.03 -23.45
C PHE A 2 -1.98 -19.90 -23.79
N LYS A 3 -3.26 -20.25 -23.99
CA LYS A 3 -4.33 -19.26 -24.06
C LYS A 3 -4.46 -18.66 -22.67
N ASN A 4 -3.98 -17.43 -22.48
CA ASN A 4 -4.17 -16.65 -21.26
C ASN A 4 -5.61 -16.12 -21.26
N GLU A 5 -6.56 -16.97 -20.89
CA GLU A 5 -7.82 -16.53 -20.32
C GLU A 5 -7.70 -16.65 -18.80
N THR A 6 -6.83 -15.84 -18.22
CA THR A 6 -6.76 -15.71 -16.77
C THR A 6 -7.90 -14.78 -16.37
N ASN A 7 -9.00 -15.36 -15.90
CA ASN A 7 -10.07 -14.62 -15.23
C ASN A 7 -9.52 -14.17 -13.86
N ILE A 8 -8.67 -13.14 -13.86
CA ILE A 8 -7.96 -12.65 -12.67
C ILE A 8 -9.00 -12.04 -11.74
N LYS A 9 -9.24 -12.70 -10.60
CA LYS A 9 -10.14 -12.24 -9.55
C LYS A 9 -9.45 -11.27 -8.59
N ALA A 10 -8.91 -10.20 -9.15
CA ALA A 10 -8.25 -9.15 -8.38
C ALA A 10 -8.68 -7.77 -8.88
N ASN A 11 -8.88 -6.86 -7.94
CA ASN A 11 -9.05 -5.43 -8.22
C ASN A 11 -7.82 -4.67 -7.74
N TYR A 12 -7.50 -3.59 -8.44
CA TYR A 12 -6.44 -2.68 -8.05
C TYR A 12 -7.03 -1.34 -7.59
N ILE A 13 -6.50 -0.81 -6.49
CA ILE A 13 -6.84 0.49 -5.93
C ILE A 13 -5.51 1.22 -5.69
N ALA A 14 -5.36 2.41 -6.28
CA ALA A 14 -4.15 3.22 -6.14
C ALA A 14 -3.93 3.73 -4.70
N GLY A 15 -2.73 4.23 -4.42
CA GLY A 15 -2.39 4.78 -3.09
C GLY A 15 -3.33 5.92 -2.69
N GLN A 16 -3.76 5.92 -1.42
CA GLN A 16 -4.71 6.87 -0.87
C GLN A 16 -4.02 7.73 0.22
N PRO A 17 -3.77 9.02 -0.02
CA PRO A 17 -3.05 9.88 0.91
C PRO A 17 -3.70 10.01 2.29
N ASP A 18 -5.03 9.92 2.34
CA ASP A 18 -5.86 10.04 3.55
C ASP A 18 -5.64 8.91 4.57
N ILE A 19 -5.08 7.77 4.15
CA ILE A 19 -4.67 6.69 5.06
C ILE A 19 -3.42 7.08 5.86
N TRP A 20 -2.53 7.87 5.25
CA TRP A 20 -1.27 8.27 5.85
C TRP A 20 -1.48 9.44 6.80
N THR A 21 -1.63 9.10 8.09
CA THR A 21 -1.85 10.08 9.16
C THR A 21 -0.85 9.93 10.29
N GLY A 22 -0.60 11.02 11.01
CA GLY A 22 0.32 11.04 12.14
C GLY A 22 0.16 12.27 13.01
N ARG A 23 1.14 12.50 13.89
CA ARG A 23 1.16 13.68 14.76
C ARG A 23 1.35 14.94 13.89
N LYS A 24 0.47 15.92 14.04
CA LYS A 24 0.64 17.24 13.41
C LYS A 24 1.90 17.90 13.97
N THR A 25 2.71 18.45 13.08
CA THR A 25 3.88 19.28 13.42
C THR A 25 3.74 20.63 12.75
N ASP A 26 4.60 21.57 13.11
CA ASP A 26 4.77 22.81 12.38
C ASP A 26 5.08 22.51 10.91
N ALA A 27 4.41 23.21 9.99
CA ALA A 27 4.56 23.06 8.55
C ALA A 27 5.84 23.72 8.02
N GLU A 28 6.44 24.65 8.78
CA GLU A 28 7.73 25.26 8.44
C GLU A 28 8.92 24.33 8.71
N LEU A 29 8.71 23.27 9.49
CA LEU A 29 9.74 22.27 9.78
C LEU A 29 9.80 21.21 8.68
N ALA A 30 10.99 20.64 8.49
CA ALA A 30 11.16 19.47 7.63
C ALA A 30 10.30 18.28 8.11
N PRO A 31 9.93 17.35 7.23
CA PRO A 31 9.17 16.14 7.59
C PRO A 31 9.80 15.39 8.77
N GLN A 32 9.01 15.13 9.81
CA GLN A 32 9.42 14.43 11.03
C GLN A 32 8.84 13.02 11.13
N TYR A 33 7.76 12.75 10.38
CA TYR A 33 7.03 11.48 10.41
C TYR A 33 6.84 10.92 9.00
N TRP A 34 6.66 9.61 8.89
CA TRP A 34 6.47 8.94 7.60
C TRP A 34 5.33 9.54 6.79
N TYR A 35 4.20 9.86 7.43
CA TYR A 35 3.01 10.37 6.72
C TYR A 35 3.27 11.68 5.94
N GLN A 36 4.30 12.44 6.32
CA GLN A 36 4.69 13.68 5.67
C GLN A 36 5.62 13.46 4.47
N HIS A 37 6.25 12.28 4.39
CA HIS A 37 7.30 11.97 3.42
C HIS A 37 6.86 10.94 2.37
N ILE A 38 5.85 10.12 2.67
CA ILE A 38 5.29 9.14 1.73
C ILE A 38 4.44 9.86 0.69
N SER A 39 4.71 9.60 -0.59
CA SER A 39 3.83 9.98 -1.70
C SER A 39 2.95 8.80 -2.12
N CYS A 40 1.74 9.06 -2.60
CA CYS A 40 0.87 8.03 -3.17
C CYS A 40 0.89 8.11 -4.71
N GLY A 41 0.84 6.95 -5.38
CA GLY A 41 0.83 6.86 -6.83
C GLY A 41 0.07 5.66 -7.37
N SER A 42 -0.03 5.58 -8.69
CA SER A 42 -0.63 4.45 -9.41
C SER A 42 0.45 3.56 -10.02
N LEU A 43 0.26 2.24 -9.98
CA LEU A 43 1.10 1.29 -10.70
C LEU A 43 1.02 1.50 -12.22
N TYR A 44 -0.06 2.09 -12.73
CA TYR A 44 -0.21 2.38 -14.15
C TYR A 44 0.69 3.54 -14.64
N ASP A 45 1.18 4.37 -13.73
CA ASP A 45 2.04 5.51 -14.05
C ASP A 45 3.54 5.17 -13.95
N LEU A 46 3.86 3.95 -13.50
CA LEU A 46 5.23 3.46 -13.41
C LEU A 46 5.82 3.19 -14.80
N ASN A 47 7.00 3.73 -15.03
CA ASN A 47 7.84 3.42 -16.17
C ASN A 47 9.31 3.34 -15.76
N GLU A 48 10.14 2.79 -16.65
CA GLU A 48 11.57 2.59 -16.39
C GLU A 48 12.33 3.89 -16.10
N ASN A 49 11.82 5.04 -16.55
CA ASN A 49 12.45 6.35 -16.39
C ASN A 49 12.03 7.07 -15.10
N ASN A 50 11.01 6.60 -14.39
CA ASN A 50 10.47 7.26 -13.19
C ASN A 50 10.25 6.32 -11.98
N ALA A 51 10.80 5.11 -12.03
CA ALA A 51 10.63 4.14 -10.95
C ALA A 51 11.24 4.65 -9.63
N PRO A 52 10.49 4.69 -8.52
CA PRO A 52 11.04 5.06 -7.24
C PRO A 52 12.01 4.00 -6.74
N LYS A 53 12.93 4.38 -5.86
CA LYS A 53 13.85 3.43 -5.21
C LYS A 53 13.11 2.42 -4.32
N PHE A 54 12.00 2.84 -3.74
CA PHE A 54 11.18 2.01 -2.87
C PHE A 54 9.69 2.22 -3.18
N GLY A 55 8.98 1.10 -3.29
CA GLY A 55 7.53 1.06 -3.50
C GLY A 55 6.86 0.17 -2.45
N LEU A 56 5.72 0.62 -1.93
CA LEU A 56 4.84 -0.18 -1.09
C LEU A 56 3.64 -0.64 -1.93
N ILE A 57 3.29 -1.93 -1.81
CA ILE A 57 2.07 -2.49 -2.37
C ILE A 57 1.41 -3.35 -1.31
N GLY A 58 0.11 -3.15 -1.11
CA GLY A 58 -0.69 -3.94 -0.19
C GLY A 58 -1.35 -5.10 -0.91
N TYR A 59 -1.22 -6.30 -0.37
CA TYR A 59 -2.03 -7.43 -0.81
C TYR A 59 -3.12 -7.68 0.23
N ALA A 60 -4.31 -7.14 -0.03
CA ALA A 60 -5.46 -7.21 0.85
C ALA A 60 -6.31 -8.44 0.48
N CYS A 61 -6.04 -9.58 1.14
CA CYS A 61 -6.68 -10.84 0.81
C CYS A 61 -6.75 -11.79 2.01
N ASP A 62 -7.90 -12.42 2.22
CA ASP A 62 -8.11 -13.47 3.22
C ASP A 62 -8.34 -14.86 2.61
N GLU A 63 -8.39 -14.99 1.27
CA GLU A 63 -8.76 -16.25 0.62
C GLU A 63 -7.83 -17.41 0.97
N GLY A 64 -6.52 -17.17 1.03
CA GLY A 64 -5.56 -18.19 1.47
C GLY A 64 -5.75 -18.60 2.93
N VAL A 65 -6.07 -17.63 3.79
CA VAL A 65 -6.34 -17.87 5.22
C VAL A 65 -7.60 -18.72 5.39
N LYS A 66 -8.69 -18.33 4.71
CA LYS A 66 -9.98 -19.03 4.71
C LYS A 66 -9.85 -20.47 4.19
N ARG A 67 -9.16 -20.68 3.06
CA ARG A 67 -8.95 -22.01 2.47
C ARG A 67 -8.13 -22.94 3.37
N ASN A 68 -7.27 -22.37 4.19
CA ASN A 68 -6.47 -23.10 5.16
C ASN A 68 -7.14 -23.20 6.55
N PHE A 69 -8.44 -22.91 6.65
CA PHE A 69 -9.22 -22.93 7.89
C PHE A 69 -8.64 -22.04 9.00
N GLY A 70 -7.91 -20.99 8.61
CA GLY A 70 -7.40 -19.97 9.51
C GLY A 70 -8.48 -18.97 9.92
N ARG A 71 -8.12 -18.09 10.87
CA ARG A 71 -8.97 -16.96 11.27
C ARG A 71 -8.74 -15.79 10.32
N VAL A 72 -9.78 -15.39 9.59
CA VAL A 72 -9.76 -14.26 8.65
C VAL A 72 -9.46 -12.93 9.34
N GLY A 73 -9.00 -11.95 8.57
CA GLY A 73 -8.68 -10.59 9.01
C GLY A 73 -7.40 -10.03 8.39
N ALA A 74 -6.62 -10.84 7.66
CA ALA A 74 -5.40 -10.42 6.98
C ALA A 74 -5.69 -9.40 5.86
N VAL A 75 -6.90 -9.40 5.29
CA VAL A 75 -7.34 -8.39 4.31
C VAL A 75 -7.18 -6.95 4.82
N ASN A 76 -7.33 -6.74 6.14
CA ASN A 76 -7.19 -5.43 6.77
C ASN A 76 -5.73 -5.06 7.09
N GLY A 77 -4.80 -6.01 6.98
CA GLY A 77 -3.39 -5.82 7.29
C GLY A 77 -2.76 -4.63 6.56
N PRO A 78 -2.90 -4.51 5.23
CA PRO A 78 -2.30 -3.41 4.49
C PRO A 78 -2.74 -2.02 4.93
N ILE A 79 -4.01 -1.80 5.26
CA ILE A 79 -4.48 -0.48 5.73
C ILE A 79 -3.96 -0.18 7.14
N LEU A 80 -4.05 -1.16 8.06
CA LEU A 80 -3.60 -0.98 9.44
C LEU A 80 -2.09 -0.78 9.55
N ILE A 81 -1.29 -1.43 8.70
CA ILE A 81 0.17 -1.23 8.65
C ILE A 81 0.48 0.21 8.25
N ARG A 82 -0.18 0.78 7.24
CA ARG A 82 0.02 2.18 6.82
C ARG A 82 -0.32 3.17 7.92
N GLU A 83 -1.46 2.99 8.59
CA GLU A 83 -1.86 3.83 9.71
C GLU A 83 -0.85 3.81 10.88
N LYS A 84 -0.18 2.67 11.10
CA LYS A 84 0.88 2.56 12.11
C LYS A 84 2.18 3.17 11.63
N LEU A 85 2.59 2.90 10.38
CA LEU A 85 3.81 3.46 9.79
C LEU A 85 3.76 4.98 9.75
N GLY A 86 2.63 5.57 9.36
CA GLY A 86 2.45 7.03 9.29
C GLY A 86 2.82 7.76 10.59
N LYS A 87 2.65 7.11 11.75
CA LYS A 87 2.94 7.65 13.08
C LYS A 87 4.39 7.50 13.53
N LEU A 88 5.21 6.75 12.79
CA LEU A 88 6.61 6.54 13.15
C LEU A 88 7.46 7.75 12.77
N PRO A 89 8.52 8.06 13.52
CA PRO A 89 9.45 9.12 13.14
C PRO A 89 10.22 8.75 11.86
N LEU A 90 10.49 9.76 11.05
CA LEU A 90 11.23 9.65 9.79
C LEU A 90 12.74 9.59 10.05
N HIS A 91 13.38 8.50 9.64
CA HIS A 91 14.84 8.29 9.81
C HIS A 91 15.56 8.05 8.47
N PHE A 92 14.90 8.30 7.34
CA PHE A 92 15.45 8.08 6.01
C PHE A 92 15.14 9.26 5.10
N LYS A 93 15.88 9.35 3.99
CA LYS A 93 15.75 10.43 3.00
C LYS A 93 15.29 9.95 1.63
N GLN A 94 15.27 8.64 1.40
CA GLN A 94 14.90 8.06 0.12
C GLN A 94 13.39 8.25 -0.12
N SER A 95 13.02 8.50 -1.37
CA SER A 95 11.61 8.56 -1.76
C SER A 95 10.99 7.17 -1.66
N VAL A 96 9.81 7.11 -1.06
CA VAL A 96 9.00 5.90 -0.90
C VAL A 96 7.61 6.24 -1.43
N VAL A 97 7.14 5.44 -2.38
CA VAL A 97 5.82 5.60 -2.99
C VAL A 97 4.91 4.49 -2.52
N ASP A 98 3.73 4.83 -2.02
CA ASP A 98 2.64 3.88 -1.80
C ASP A 98 1.80 3.73 -3.07
N PHE A 99 1.79 2.52 -3.62
CA PHE A 99 1.05 2.18 -4.82
C PHE A 99 -0.35 1.63 -4.53
N GLY A 100 -0.77 1.59 -3.26
CA GLY A 100 -2.11 1.19 -2.86
C GLY A 100 -2.25 -0.33 -2.70
N ASN A 101 -3.39 -0.88 -3.06
CA ASN A 101 -3.77 -2.25 -2.75
C ASN A 101 -4.19 -3.05 -3.98
N ILE A 102 -3.82 -4.32 -3.99
CA ILE A 102 -4.46 -5.36 -4.78
C ILE A 102 -5.40 -6.11 -3.84
N THR A 103 -6.69 -6.13 -4.18
CA THR A 103 -7.74 -6.80 -3.39
C THR A 103 -8.24 -8.03 -4.14
N CYS A 104 -8.55 -9.11 -3.43
CA CYS A 104 -9.22 -10.25 -4.05
C CYS A 104 -10.72 -10.01 -4.18
N VAL A 105 -11.30 -10.28 -5.36
CA VAL A 105 -12.72 -10.04 -5.67
C VAL A 105 -13.64 -11.00 -4.90
N ASP A 106 -13.15 -12.19 -4.55
CA ASP A 106 -13.91 -13.23 -3.82
C ASP A 106 -13.73 -13.16 -2.29
N ALA A 107 -13.01 -12.16 -1.76
CA ALA A 107 -12.60 -12.13 -0.34
C ALA A 107 -13.72 -11.75 0.65
N ILE A 108 -14.98 -11.70 0.22
CA ILE A 108 -16.16 -11.42 1.05
C ILE A 108 -17.12 -12.61 0.98
#